data_AF-A0AA88STQ0-F1
#
_entry.id   AF-A0AA88STQ0-F1
#
_cell.length_a   1.000
_cell.length_b   1.000
_cell.length_c   1.000
_cell.angle_alpha   90.00
_cell.angle_beta   90.00
_cell.angle_gamma   90.00
#
_symmetry.space_group_name_H-M   'P 1'
#
loop_
_entity.id
_entity.type
_entity.pdbx_description
1 polymer ?
#
loop_
_entity_poly.entity_id
_entity_poly.type
_entity_poly.pdbx_seq_one_letter_code
_entity_poly.pdbx_strand_id
1 'polypeptide(L)'
;MADQNRSLVDDYSRYLKAFELFLERSSEHQCMRDFIHNTLPNILCTVGAGKSTLNVMGVGSGGGDIDLEILTQLHTKHPEARVENDVVEPSGDMLYKYKVLVAKTAGLDHITFRFNKMTASEFESDWKQRNIDRKFDFIHMIQMLYYVKDPEATVSFFRSLLHKDGKLLIILVSGQSGWGRLWRTYRAQLCKSDISQCVTPGDIKNFLDAEGIPYQSHTLQSQMDITECFTAGDEKGELLLDFLTEVLEFSKNASPELKAGVLELLKQPECSREVDGRIIFNNNLETLVLTP
;
A
#
# COMPACT_ATOMS: atom_id res chain seq x y z
N MET A 1 -25.39 -20.47 -11.66
CA MET A 1 -24.77 -19.42 -10.84
C MET A 1 -23.28 -19.59 -11.04
N ALA A 2 -22.58 -18.58 -11.55
CA ALA A 2 -21.13 -18.71 -11.67
C ALA A 2 -20.56 -18.82 -10.26
N ASP A 3 -19.78 -19.86 -9.98
CA ASP A 3 -19.05 -19.94 -8.72
C ASP A 3 -18.22 -18.68 -8.59
N GLN A 4 -18.51 -17.90 -7.56
CA GLN A 4 -17.81 -16.65 -7.32
C GLN A 4 -16.38 -17.01 -6.95
N ASN A 5 -15.43 -16.55 -7.76
CA ASN A 5 -14.00 -16.75 -7.51
C ASN A 5 -13.67 -16.31 -6.07
N ARG A 6 -13.10 -17.23 -5.29
CA ARG A 6 -12.62 -16.93 -3.93
C ARG A 6 -11.46 -15.93 -4.02
N SER A 7 -11.37 -15.01 -3.08
CA SER A 7 -10.26 -14.03 -3.12
C SER A 7 -9.00 -14.63 -2.52
N LEU A 8 -7.85 -14.20 -3.04
CA LEU A 8 -6.54 -14.59 -2.54
C LEU A 8 -6.39 -14.33 -1.05
N VAL A 9 -6.91 -13.20 -0.53
CA VAL A 9 -6.83 -12.86 0.90
C VAL A 9 -7.61 -13.82 1.82
N ASP A 10 -8.52 -14.63 1.28
CA ASP A 10 -9.23 -15.65 2.06
C ASP A 10 -8.31 -16.83 2.42
N ASP A 11 -7.15 -16.98 1.75
CA ASP A 11 -6.06 -17.90 2.10
C ASP A 11 -4.80 -17.09 2.43
N TYR A 12 -4.66 -16.74 3.71
CA TYR A 12 -3.55 -15.89 4.17
C TYR A 12 -2.16 -16.48 3.86
N SER A 13 -2.00 -17.80 3.92
CA SER A 13 -0.70 -18.43 3.65
C SER A 13 -0.32 -18.30 2.18
N ARG A 14 -1.28 -18.52 1.28
CA ARG A 14 -1.05 -18.36 -0.15
C ARG A 14 -0.89 -16.90 -0.55
N TYR A 15 -1.70 -16.01 0.02
CA TYR A 15 -1.55 -14.56 -0.12
C TYR A 15 -0.13 -14.11 0.24
N LEU A 16 0.37 -14.53 1.41
CA LEU A 16 1.71 -14.12 1.86
C LEU A 16 2.81 -14.61 0.90
N LYS A 17 2.71 -15.84 0.40
CA LYS A 17 3.67 -16.37 -0.60
C LYS A 17 3.63 -15.58 -1.92
N ALA A 18 2.43 -15.27 -2.39
CA ALA A 18 2.24 -14.50 -3.62
C ALA A 18 2.79 -13.06 -3.46
N PHE A 19 2.54 -12.43 -2.30
CA PHE A 19 3.08 -11.12 -1.95
C PHE A 19 4.60 -11.12 -1.84
N GLU A 20 5.20 -12.10 -1.16
CA GLU A 20 6.66 -12.23 -1.05
C GLU A 20 7.30 -12.42 -2.43
N LEU A 21 6.68 -13.23 -3.31
CA LEU A 21 7.14 -13.39 -4.69
C LEU A 21 6.98 -12.09 -5.51
N PHE A 22 5.88 -11.36 -5.34
CA PHE A 22 5.69 -10.06 -5.96
C PHE A 22 6.82 -9.09 -5.57
N LEU A 23 7.20 -9.03 -4.30
CA LEU A 23 8.32 -8.21 -3.85
C LEU A 23 9.67 -8.66 -4.43
N GLU A 24 9.91 -9.98 -4.55
CA GLU A 24 11.11 -10.53 -5.21
C GLU A 24 11.19 -10.14 -6.69
N ARG A 25 10.04 -10.09 -7.37
CA ARG A 25 9.93 -9.93 -8.82
C ARG A 25 9.64 -8.50 -9.26
N SER A 26 9.54 -7.55 -8.35
CA SER A 26 9.22 -6.16 -8.64
C SER A 26 10.23 -5.18 -8.06
N SER A 27 10.21 -3.96 -8.56
CA SER A 27 10.94 -2.84 -7.98
C SER A 27 10.10 -2.07 -6.95
N GLU A 28 9.11 -2.71 -6.33
CA GLU A 28 8.15 -2.09 -5.41
C GLU A 28 8.83 -1.34 -4.26
N HIS A 29 9.58 -2.06 -3.42
CA HIS A 29 10.30 -1.43 -2.31
C HIS A 29 11.42 -0.51 -2.80
N GLN A 30 12.01 -0.77 -3.98
CA GLN A 30 13.05 0.09 -4.53
C GLN A 30 12.49 1.47 -4.88
N CYS A 31 11.36 1.56 -5.60
CA CYS A 31 10.78 2.84 -5.97
C CYS A 31 10.28 3.62 -4.75
N MET A 32 9.75 2.92 -3.73
CA MET A 32 9.38 3.54 -2.45
C MET A 32 10.59 4.12 -1.73
N ARG A 33 11.69 3.37 -1.63
CA ARG A 33 12.96 3.88 -1.05
C ARG A 33 13.46 5.09 -1.82
N ASP A 34 13.45 5.05 -3.15
CA ASP A 34 13.87 6.19 -3.97
C ASP A 34 13.04 7.45 -3.66
N PHE A 35 11.72 7.31 -3.51
CA PHE A 35 10.87 8.42 -3.07
C PHE A 35 11.20 8.88 -1.63
N ILE A 36 11.40 7.93 -0.71
CA ILE A 36 11.68 8.21 0.71
C ILE A 36 13.01 8.95 0.88
N HIS A 37 14.04 8.61 0.10
CA HIS A 37 15.35 9.25 0.23
C HIS A 37 15.47 10.55 -0.57
N ASN A 38 14.76 10.70 -1.69
CA ASN A 38 14.97 11.84 -2.60
C ASN A 38 13.87 12.91 -2.52
N THR A 39 12.63 12.54 -2.21
CA THR A 39 11.47 13.45 -2.28
C THR A 39 10.85 13.69 -0.91
N LEU A 40 10.58 12.62 -0.17
CA LEU A 40 9.96 12.67 1.15
C LEU A 40 10.70 13.58 2.15
N PRO A 41 12.04 13.71 2.17
CA PRO A 41 12.69 14.52 3.18
C PRO A 41 12.29 16.00 3.10
N ASN A 42 11.95 16.52 1.91
CA ASN A 42 11.46 17.89 1.75
C ASN A 42 10.06 18.08 2.34
N ILE A 43 9.19 17.06 2.24
CA ILE A 43 7.86 17.05 2.86
C ILE A 43 8.01 17.02 4.38
N LEU A 44 8.90 16.15 4.89
CA LEU A 44 9.12 15.95 6.32
C LEU A 44 9.76 17.17 7.02
N CYS A 45 10.51 18.03 6.30
CA CYS A 45 11.09 19.25 6.87
C CYS A 45 10.07 20.13 7.61
N THR A 46 8.82 20.14 7.16
CA THR A 46 7.76 21.00 7.74
C THR A 46 6.92 20.28 8.81
N VAL A 47 7.05 18.96 8.92
CA VAL A 47 6.26 18.14 9.85
C VAL A 47 6.65 18.46 11.28
N GLY A 48 5.68 18.90 12.09
CA GLY A 48 5.87 19.12 13.54
C GLY A 48 7.00 20.10 13.89
N ALA A 49 7.26 21.09 13.03
CA ALA A 49 8.35 22.04 13.20
C ALA A 49 8.38 22.66 14.61
N GLY A 50 9.53 22.53 15.29
CA GLY A 50 9.75 23.04 16.64
C GLY A 50 9.16 22.20 17.78
N LYS A 51 8.55 21.04 17.50
CA LYS A 51 8.08 20.13 18.54
C LYS A 51 9.22 19.27 19.09
N SER A 52 9.20 19.05 20.40
CA SER A 52 10.10 18.10 21.09
C SER A 52 9.67 16.64 20.91
N THR A 53 8.43 16.41 20.48
CA THR A 53 7.87 15.07 20.27
C THR A 53 6.95 15.09 19.06
N LEU A 54 7.19 14.16 18.14
CA LEU A 54 6.42 13.95 16.92
C LEU A 54 5.55 12.72 17.09
N ASN A 55 4.25 12.87 16.86
CA ASN A 55 3.30 11.76 16.83
C ASN A 55 3.20 11.22 15.41
N VAL A 56 3.63 9.99 15.20
CA VAL A 56 3.64 9.33 13.89
C VAL A 56 2.71 8.12 13.91
N MET A 57 2.05 7.85 12.78
CA MET A 57 1.24 6.66 12.63
C MET A 57 1.47 5.97 11.29
N GLY A 58 1.76 4.69 11.34
CA GLY A 58 1.69 3.79 10.19
C GLY A 58 0.39 2.99 10.24
N VAL A 59 -0.42 3.10 9.18
CA VAL A 59 -1.63 2.29 9.02
C VAL A 59 -1.38 1.28 7.91
N GLY A 60 -1.58 -0.01 8.21
CA GLY A 60 -1.18 -1.10 7.31
C GLY A 60 0.33 -1.23 7.18
N SER A 61 1.08 -1.06 8.28
CA SER A 61 2.55 -1.01 8.27
C SER A 61 3.25 -2.32 7.87
N GLY A 62 2.53 -3.45 7.87
CA GLY A 62 3.11 -4.74 7.54
C GLY A 62 4.33 -5.07 8.41
N GLY A 63 5.42 -5.49 7.77
CA GLY A 63 6.67 -5.87 8.43
C GLY A 63 7.53 -4.71 8.92
N GLY A 64 7.16 -3.46 8.62
CA GLY A 64 7.83 -2.26 9.12
C GLY A 64 9.07 -1.80 8.34
N ASP A 65 9.47 -2.48 7.27
CA ASP A 65 10.65 -2.10 6.48
C ASP A 65 10.55 -0.66 5.96
N ILE A 66 9.41 -0.30 5.37
CA ILE A 66 9.17 1.04 4.83
C ILE A 66 8.96 2.07 5.95
N ASP A 67 8.27 1.71 7.03
CA ASP A 67 8.11 2.57 8.20
C ASP A 67 9.45 3.00 8.77
N LEU A 68 10.42 2.09 8.96
CA LEU A 68 11.72 2.43 9.50
C LEU A 68 12.53 3.36 8.58
N GLU A 69 12.40 3.21 7.26
CA GLU A 69 13.01 4.14 6.29
C GLU A 69 12.42 5.55 6.45
N ILE A 70 11.09 5.66 6.56
CA ILE A 70 10.39 6.93 6.80
C ILE A 70 10.82 7.56 8.12
N LEU A 71 10.84 6.79 9.21
CA LEU A 71 11.21 7.25 10.53
C LEU A 71 12.67 7.71 10.57
N THR A 72 13.57 7.03 9.85
CA THR A 72 14.97 7.43 9.70
C THR A 72 15.10 8.79 8.99
N GLN A 73 14.34 8.99 7.91
CA GLN A 73 14.32 10.29 7.22
C GLN A 73 13.69 11.40 8.08
N LEU A 74 12.65 11.07 8.85
CA LEU A 74 12.03 12.01 9.79
C LEU A 74 13.04 12.46 10.86
N HIS A 75 13.77 11.51 11.47
CA HIS A 75 14.79 11.82 12.46
C HIS A 75 15.92 12.68 11.87
N THR A 76 16.32 12.43 10.63
CA THR A 76 17.33 13.27 9.93
C THR A 76 16.87 14.73 9.81
N LYS A 77 15.56 14.99 9.70
CA LYS A 77 15.00 16.35 9.64
C LYS A 77 14.72 16.96 11.01
N HIS A 78 14.50 16.12 12.02
CA HIS A 78 14.18 16.52 13.38
C HIS A 78 15.02 15.75 14.41
N PRO A 79 16.35 15.94 14.43
CA PRO A 79 17.26 15.10 15.22
C PRO A 79 17.03 15.21 16.73
N GLU A 80 16.54 16.36 17.20
CA GLU A 80 16.27 16.61 18.63
C GLU A 80 14.89 16.10 19.09
N ALA A 81 14.01 15.73 18.15
CA ALA A 81 12.67 15.30 18.48
C ALA A 81 12.61 13.81 18.82
N ARG A 82 11.85 13.47 19.86
CA ARG A 82 11.39 12.10 20.09
C ARG A 82 10.24 11.75 19.16
N VAL A 83 10.05 10.47 18.87
CA VAL A 83 8.93 10.00 18.06
C VAL A 83 8.07 9.04 18.88
N GLU A 84 6.77 9.31 18.93
CA GLU A 84 5.76 8.36 19.41
C GLU A 84 5.08 7.75 18.18
N ASN A 85 5.46 6.51 17.84
CA ASN A 85 5.03 5.83 16.63
C ASN A 85 3.93 4.79 16.92
N ASP A 86 2.73 5.03 16.42
CA ASP A 86 1.60 4.11 16.49
C ASP A 86 1.54 3.27 15.21
N VAL A 87 1.61 1.95 15.37
CA VAL A 87 1.52 0.98 14.27
C VAL A 87 0.14 0.34 14.31
N VAL A 88 -0.62 0.44 13.23
CA VAL A 88 -1.94 -0.19 13.07
C VAL A 88 -1.83 -1.26 11.99
N GLU A 89 -1.86 -2.53 12.41
CA GLU A 89 -1.67 -3.68 11.50
C GLU A 89 -2.48 -4.88 12.00
N PRO A 90 -3.42 -5.43 11.22
CA PRO A 90 -4.24 -6.57 11.66
C PRO A 90 -3.48 -7.90 11.73
N SER A 91 -2.43 -8.11 10.92
CA SER A 91 -1.69 -9.36 10.89
C SER A 91 -0.76 -9.51 12.09
N GLY A 92 -0.96 -10.58 12.86
CA GLY A 92 -0.07 -10.95 13.96
C GLY A 92 1.34 -11.32 13.48
N ASP A 93 1.44 -11.94 12.30
CA ASP A 93 2.72 -12.37 11.71
C ASP A 93 3.53 -11.16 11.23
N MET A 94 2.87 -10.17 10.62
CA MET A 94 3.51 -8.93 10.19
C MET A 94 3.96 -8.09 11.38
N LEU A 95 3.13 -7.96 12.41
CA LEU A 95 3.52 -7.31 13.66
C LEU A 95 4.69 -8.01 14.35
N TYR A 96 4.75 -9.34 14.29
CA TYR A 96 5.91 -10.08 14.79
C TYR A 96 7.17 -9.77 13.98
N LYS A 97 7.10 -9.81 12.65
CA LYS A 97 8.21 -9.42 11.75
C LYS A 97 8.69 -8.00 12.04
N TYR A 98 7.78 -7.04 12.24
CA TYR A 98 8.11 -5.66 12.60
C TYR A 98 8.80 -5.58 13.96
N LYS A 99 8.28 -6.22 15.01
CA LYS A 99 8.94 -6.23 16.33
C LYS A 99 10.36 -6.82 16.27
N VAL A 100 10.56 -7.89 15.50
CA VAL A 100 11.89 -8.47 15.26
C VAL A 100 12.79 -7.48 14.51
N LEU A 101 12.27 -6.78 13.51
CA LEU A 101 12.99 -5.75 12.77
C LEU A 101 13.43 -4.59 13.68
N VAL A 102 12.54 -4.09 14.54
CA VAL A 102 12.88 -3.06 15.54
C VAL A 102 13.97 -3.56 16.49
N ALA A 103 13.83 -4.78 17.02
CA ALA A 103 14.79 -5.33 17.99
C ALA A 103 16.21 -5.51 17.43
N LYS A 104 16.36 -5.73 16.12
CA LYS A 104 17.67 -5.88 15.45
C LYS A 104 18.25 -4.57 14.90
N THR A 105 17.48 -3.49 14.91
CA THR A 105 17.88 -2.21 14.30
C THR A 105 18.42 -1.27 15.37
N ALA A 106 19.67 -0.83 15.22
CA ALA A 106 20.30 0.13 16.11
C ALA A 106 19.82 1.56 15.85
N GLY A 107 19.98 2.45 16.83
CA GLY A 107 19.70 3.88 16.66
C GLY A 107 18.23 4.28 16.79
N LEU A 108 17.37 3.40 17.30
CA LEU A 108 15.93 3.65 17.47
C LEU A 108 15.55 4.19 18.87
N ASP A 109 16.53 4.54 19.72
CA ASP A 109 16.30 4.96 21.12
C ASP A 109 15.42 6.23 21.26
N HIS A 110 15.30 7.00 20.19
CA HIS A 110 14.46 8.19 20.12
C HIS A 110 12.99 7.89 19.77
N ILE A 111 12.63 6.62 19.53
CA ILE A 111 11.30 6.19 19.08
C ILE A 111 10.64 5.28 20.12
N THR A 112 9.43 5.65 20.53
CA THR A 112 8.52 4.79 21.30
C THR A 112 7.52 4.13 20.35
N PHE A 113 7.57 2.80 20.19
CA PHE A 113 6.63 2.06 19.34
C PHE A 113 5.40 1.58 20.13
N ARG A 114 4.22 1.75 19.53
CA ARG A 114 2.94 1.22 20.03
C ARG A 114 2.29 0.37 18.95
N PHE A 115 2.28 -0.94 19.17
CA PHE A 115 1.75 -1.90 18.19
C PHE A 115 0.29 -2.23 18.48
N ASN A 116 -0.59 -1.86 17.55
CA ASN A 116 -2.03 -2.05 17.62
C ASN A 116 -2.44 -3.14 16.61
N LYS A 117 -2.77 -4.33 17.11
CA LYS A 117 -3.26 -5.44 16.27
C LYS A 117 -4.73 -5.24 15.93
N MET A 118 -5.01 -4.45 14.90
CA MET A 118 -6.36 -4.12 14.45
C MET A 118 -6.34 -3.58 13.02
N THR A 119 -7.49 -3.66 12.36
CA THR A 119 -7.74 -3.01 11.07
C THR A 119 -7.88 -1.49 11.23
N ALA A 120 -7.81 -0.75 10.11
CA ALA A 120 -8.05 0.68 10.10
C ALA A 120 -9.46 1.06 10.62
N SER A 121 -10.49 0.27 10.29
CA SER A 121 -11.87 0.50 10.73
C SER A 121 -12.09 0.19 12.21
N GLU A 122 -11.43 -0.84 12.74
CA GLU A 122 -11.43 -1.13 14.19
C GLU A 122 -10.71 -0.02 14.95
N PHE A 123 -9.57 0.46 14.44
CA PHE A 123 -8.86 1.60 15.02
C PHE A 123 -9.74 2.85 15.05
N GLU A 124 -10.40 3.19 13.94
CA GLU A 124 -11.34 4.31 13.87
C GLU A 124 -12.46 4.18 14.92
N SER A 125 -13.02 2.98 15.07
CA SER A 125 -14.09 2.71 16.02
C SER A 125 -13.61 2.86 17.47
N ASP A 126 -12.45 2.29 17.83
CA ASP A 126 -11.83 2.44 19.15
C ASP A 126 -11.52 3.90 19.46
N TRP A 127 -10.94 4.62 18.49
CA TRP A 127 -10.54 6.01 18.62
C TRP A 127 -11.74 6.92 18.93
N LYS A 128 -12.84 6.74 18.19
CA LYS A 128 -14.10 7.47 18.40
C LYS A 128 -14.73 7.15 19.75
N GLN A 129 -14.70 5.89 20.19
CA GLN A 129 -15.26 5.48 21.47
C GLN A 129 -14.48 6.02 22.67
N ARG A 130 -13.14 6.04 22.56
CA ARG A 130 -12.26 6.52 23.64
C ARG A 130 -12.17 8.05 23.72
N ASN A 131 -12.78 8.77 22.77
CA ASN A 131 -12.81 10.23 22.68
C ASN A 131 -11.40 10.84 22.81
N ILE A 132 -10.45 10.29 22.05
CA ILE A 132 -9.04 10.69 22.10
C ILE A 132 -8.84 11.96 21.26
N ASP A 133 -8.38 13.05 21.90
CA ASP A 133 -8.07 14.33 21.23
C ASP A 133 -6.59 14.46 20.80
N ARG A 134 -5.86 13.34 20.75
CA ARG A 134 -4.48 13.32 20.25
C ARG A 134 -4.47 13.59 18.74
N LYS A 135 -3.55 14.43 18.30
CA LYS A 135 -3.29 14.69 16.88
C LYS A 135 -1.94 14.13 16.45
N PHE A 136 -1.82 13.80 15.17
CA PHE A 136 -0.62 13.25 14.55
C PHE A 136 0.08 14.28 13.69
N ASP A 137 1.40 14.26 13.73
CA ASP A 137 2.26 15.10 12.89
C ASP A 137 2.52 14.42 11.54
N PHE A 138 2.56 13.10 11.50
CA PHE A 138 2.69 12.34 10.27
C PHE A 138 1.85 11.07 10.33
N ILE A 139 1.07 10.81 9.29
CA ILE A 139 0.35 9.55 9.11
C ILE A 139 0.74 9.02 7.73
N HIS A 140 0.98 7.72 7.60
CA HIS A 140 1.17 7.08 6.30
C HIS A 140 0.30 5.83 6.11
N MET A 141 -0.21 5.69 4.90
CA MET A 141 -1.06 4.61 4.42
C MET A 141 -0.47 4.05 3.13
N ILE A 142 0.34 3.00 3.24
CA ILE A 142 1.13 2.49 2.13
C ILE A 142 0.53 1.16 1.69
N GLN A 143 0.05 1.09 0.44
CA GLN A 143 -0.49 -0.12 -0.19
C GLN A 143 -1.56 -0.86 0.62
N MET A 144 -2.42 -0.12 1.34
CA MET A 144 -3.37 -0.69 2.30
C MET A 144 -4.84 -0.31 2.08
N LEU A 145 -5.13 0.73 1.29
CA LEU A 145 -6.52 1.17 1.04
C LEU A 145 -7.32 0.15 0.21
N TYR A 146 -6.66 -0.86 -0.38
CA TYR A 146 -7.31 -1.99 -1.05
C TYR A 146 -8.17 -2.83 -0.10
N TYR A 147 -7.83 -2.83 1.18
CA TYR A 147 -8.40 -3.71 2.21
C TYR A 147 -9.45 -3.01 3.06
N VAL A 148 -9.79 -1.75 2.75
CA VAL A 148 -10.86 -1.02 3.44
C VAL A 148 -12.14 -1.01 2.62
N LYS A 149 -13.27 -0.92 3.32
CA LYS A 149 -14.59 -0.88 2.69
C LYS A 149 -14.84 0.45 1.98
N ASP A 150 -14.49 1.55 2.64
CA ASP A 150 -14.71 2.92 2.16
C ASP A 150 -13.40 3.71 2.26
N PRO A 151 -12.62 3.80 1.17
CA PRO A 151 -11.36 4.52 1.13
C PRO A 151 -11.53 6.02 1.38
N GLU A 152 -12.62 6.64 0.92
CA GLU A 152 -12.86 8.07 1.07
C GLU A 152 -13.13 8.42 2.54
N ALA A 153 -14.01 7.65 3.19
CA ALA A 153 -14.28 7.81 4.62
C ALA A 153 -13.03 7.51 5.46
N THR A 154 -12.25 6.49 5.08
CA THR A 154 -11.00 6.15 5.75
C THR A 154 -9.99 7.30 5.65
N VAL A 155 -9.73 7.81 4.44
CA VAL A 155 -8.82 8.96 4.23
C VAL A 155 -9.30 10.19 5.00
N SER A 156 -10.61 10.47 4.98
CA SER A 156 -11.21 11.58 5.73
C SER A 156 -10.97 11.46 7.23
N PHE A 157 -11.19 10.27 7.79
CA PHE A 157 -10.99 10.02 9.21
C PHE A 157 -9.53 10.25 9.61
N PHE A 158 -8.57 9.59 8.95
CA PHE A 158 -7.15 9.72 9.32
C PHE A 158 -6.62 11.13 9.05
N ARG A 159 -7.07 11.80 7.98
CA ARG A 159 -6.77 13.23 7.75
C ARG A 159 -7.27 14.11 8.89
N SER A 160 -8.45 13.84 9.45
CA SER A 160 -8.99 14.60 10.59
C SER A 160 -8.16 14.47 11.87
N LEU A 161 -7.33 13.43 11.97
CA LEU A 161 -6.41 13.22 13.09
C LEU A 161 -5.12 14.04 12.97
N LEU A 162 -4.89 14.72 11.85
CA LEU A 162 -3.67 15.52 11.67
C LEU A 162 -3.68 16.78 12.53
N HIS A 163 -2.52 17.10 13.06
CA HIS A 163 -2.21 18.42 13.59
C HIS A 163 -2.17 19.44 12.45
N LYS A 164 -2.34 20.75 12.71
CA LYS A 164 -2.39 21.81 11.67
C LYS A 164 -1.24 21.80 10.64
N ASP A 165 -0.05 21.37 11.04
CA ASP A 165 1.14 21.28 10.19
C ASP A 165 1.44 19.85 9.71
N GLY A 166 0.59 18.91 10.13
CA GLY A 166 0.75 17.50 9.86
C GLY A 166 0.57 17.15 8.39
N LYS A 167 0.98 15.93 8.04
CA LYS A 167 0.88 15.40 6.68
C LYS A 167 0.35 13.97 6.71
N LEU A 168 -0.53 13.66 5.78
CA LEU A 168 -0.96 12.29 5.49
C LEU A 168 -0.35 11.86 4.15
N LEU A 169 0.49 10.84 4.17
CA LEU A 169 1.07 10.21 2.97
C LEU A 169 0.24 8.97 2.61
N ILE A 170 -0.20 8.87 1.37
CA ILE A 170 -0.86 7.69 0.80
C ILE A 170 -0.01 7.20 -0.36
N ILE A 171 0.23 5.89 -0.47
CA ILE A 171 0.88 5.29 -1.63
C ILE A 171 -0.01 4.16 -2.14
N LEU A 172 -0.38 4.24 -3.42
CA LEU A 172 -1.11 3.19 -4.13
C LEU A 172 -0.52 2.98 -5.52
N VAL A 173 -0.82 1.84 -6.16
CA VAL A 173 -0.58 1.64 -7.59
C VAL A 173 -1.29 2.71 -8.42
N SER A 174 -0.60 3.27 -9.41
CA SER A 174 -1.14 4.34 -10.24
C SER A 174 -2.28 3.83 -11.12
N GLY A 175 -3.32 4.65 -11.32
CA GLY A 175 -4.38 4.34 -12.29
C GLY A 175 -3.91 4.33 -13.75
N GLN A 176 -2.71 4.84 -14.02
CA GLN A 176 -2.03 4.79 -15.33
C GLN A 176 -1.04 3.62 -15.45
N SER A 177 -0.95 2.77 -14.42
CA SER A 177 -0.15 1.53 -14.46
C SER A 177 -0.92 0.39 -15.15
N GLY A 178 -0.28 -0.76 -15.31
CA GLY A 178 -0.94 -1.96 -15.81
C GLY A 178 -2.10 -2.41 -14.91
N TRP A 179 -2.03 -2.10 -13.60
CA TRP A 179 -3.13 -2.38 -12.66
C TRP A 179 -4.40 -1.64 -13.03
N GLY A 180 -4.30 -0.34 -13.32
CA GLY A 180 -5.45 0.47 -13.71
C GLY A 180 -6.11 -0.05 -14.99
N ARG A 181 -5.32 -0.57 -15.93
CA ARG A 181 -5.85 -1.21 -17.15
C ARG A 181 -6.51 -2.56 -16.86
N LEU A 182 -5.88 -3.40 -16.04
CA LEU A 182 -6.42 -4.70 -15.62
C LEU A 182 -7.75 -4.54 -14.91
N TRP A 183 -7.79 -3.68 -13.89
CA TRP A 183 -8.99 -3.44 -13.09
C TRP A 183 -10.11 -2.82 -13.92
N ARG A 184 -9.85 -1.79 -14.73
CA ARG A 184 -10.91 -1.21 -15.58
C ARG A 184 -11.53 -2.22 -16.54
N THR A 185 -10.75 -3.19 -17.04
CA THR A 185 -11.23 -4.21 -17.98
C THR A 185 -11.99 -5.34 -17.28
N TYR A 186 -11.47 -5.82 -16.14
CA TYR A 186 -11.96 -7.05 -15.49
C TYR A 186 -12.52 -6.84 -14.07
N ARG A 187 -12.84 -5.60 -13.66
CA ARG A 187 -13.34 -5.29 -12.31
C ARG A 187 -14.49 -6.18 -11.87
N ALA A 188 -15.47 -6.36 -12.75
CA ALA A 188 -16.69 -7.11 -12.44
C ALA A 188 -16.45 -8.62 -12.27
N GLN A 189 -15.35 -9.13 -12.84
CA GLN A 189 -14.99 -10.54 -12.81
C GLN A 189 -13.96 -10.88 -11.72
N LEU A 190 -13.14 -9.89 -11.31
CA LEU A 190 -12.03 -10.08 -10.38
C LEU A 190 -12.29 -9.49 -8.98
N CYS A 191 -12.83 -8.27 -8.89
CA CYS A 191 -12.90 -7.55 -7.62
C CYS A 191 -14.15 -7.98 -6.82
N LYS A 192 -13.98 -8.20 -5.51
CA LYS A 192 -15.11 -8.38 -4.57
C LYS A 192 -15.84 -7.05 -4.34
N SER A 193 -17.13 -7.11 -4.03
CA SER A 193 -17.94 -5.94 -3.68
C SER A 193 -17.67 -5.37 -2.28
N ASP A 194 -17.13 -6.20 -1.39
CA ASP A 194 -17.13 -5.90 0.05
C ASP A 194 -15.88 -5.12 0.51
N ILE A 195 -14.85 -5.06 -0.33
CA ILE A 195 -13.59 -4.33 -0.11
C ILE A 195 -13.16 -3.60 -1.39
N SER A 196 -12.42 -2.51 -1.25
CA SER A 196 -12.01 -1.64 -2.35
C SER A 196 -10.75 -2.12 -3.08
N GLN A 197 -10.72 -3.40 -3.48
CA GLN A 197 -9.55 -4.06 -4.10
C GLN A 197 -8.96 -3.32 -5.32
N CYS A 198 -9.76 -2.48 -5.97
CA CYS A 198 -9.46 -1.89 -7.26
C CYS A 198 -9.44 -0.35 -7.19
N VAL A 199 -9.07 0.20 -6.02
CA VAL A 199 -8.90 1.66 -5.77
C VAL A 199 -7.55 2.15 -6.28
N THR A 200 -7.56 3.32 -6.92
CA THR A 200 -6.35 4.00 -7.40
C THR A 200 -6.25 5.40 -6.80
N PRO A 201 -5.08 6.07 -6.88
CA PRO A 201 -4.97 7.48 -6.56
C PRO A 201 -5.94 8.36 -7.33
N GLY A 202 -6.35 7.97 -8.55
CA GLY A 202 -7.35 8.71 -9.32
C GLY A 202 -8.71 8.78 -8.61
N ASP A 203 -9.13 7.70 -7.97
CA ASP A 203 -10.38 7.66 -7.21
C ASP A 203 -10.30 8.59 -5.99
N ILE A 204 -9.18 8.54 -5.25
CA ILE A 204 -8.94 9.42 -4.09
C ILE A 204 -8.86 10.89 -4.52
N LYS A 205 -8.17 11.21 -5.64
CA LYS A 205 -8.08 12.58 -6.16
C LYS A 205 -9.45 13.14 -6.52
N ASN A 206 -10.31 12.37 -7.19
CA ASN A 206 -11.67 12.81 -7.52
C ASN A 206 -12.46 13.21 -6.27
N PHE A 207 -12.36 12.42 -5.21
CA PHE A 207 -12.94 12.73 -3.90
C PHE A 207 -12.34 14.02 -3.30
N LEU A 208 -11.01 14.14 -3.28
CA LEU A 208 -10.33 15.31 -2.73
C LEU A 208 -10.68 16.59 -3.50
N ASP A 209 -10.75 16.52 -4.82
CA ASP A 209 -11.13 17.64 -5.69
C ASP A 209 -12.58 18.07 -5.45
N ALA A 210 -13.50 17.12 -5.24
CA ALA A 210 -14.90 17.39 -4.94
C ALA A 210 -15.06 18.11 -3.58
N GLU A 211 -14.25 17.75 -2.59
CA GLU A 211 -14.23 18.36 -1.24
C GLU A 211 -13.34 19.62 -1.15
N GLY A 212 -12.65 20.00 -2.23
CA GLY A 212 -11.72 21.14 -2.25
C GLY A 212 -10.50 20.94 -1.36
N ILE A 213 -10.08 19.70 -1.12
CA ILE A 213 -8.93 19.34 -0.29
C ILE A 213 -7.66 19.37 -1.14
N PRO A 214 -6.66 20.21 -0.82
CA PRO A 214 -5.43 20.27 -1.59
C PRO A 214 -4.54 19.04 -1.33
N TYR A 215 -3.86 18.61 -2.38
CA TYR A 215 -2.90 17.51 -2.32
C TYR A 215 -1.69 17.75 -3.22
N GLN A 216 -0.58 17.10 -2.87
CA GLN A 216 0.57 16.91 -3.77
C GLN A 216 0.60 15.48 -4.28
N SER A 217 1.07 15.28 -5.51
CA SER A 217 1.11 13.96 -6.14
C SER A 217 2.48 13.71 -6.78
N HIS A 218 3.01 12.51 -6.63
CA HIS A 218 4.27 12.09 -7.26
C HIS A 218 4.13 10.68 -7.83
N THR A 219 4.55 10.49 -9.08
CA THR A 219 4.59 9.17 -9.71
C THR A 219 5.94 8.49 -9.43
N LEU A 220 5.88 7.23 -9.01
CA LEU A 220 7.06 6.39 -8.74
C LEU A 220 7.12 5.35 -9.85
N GLN A 221 8.21 5.38 -10.62
CA GLN A 221 8.41 4.38 -11.68
C GLN A 221 8.71 3.04 -11.04
N SER A 222 7.95 2.01 -11.42
CA SER A 222 8.11 0.67 -10.89
C SER A 222 7.69 -0.36 -11.92
N GLN A 223 8.30 -1.53 -11.83
CA GLN A 223 8.13 -2.62 -12.77
C GLN A 223 8.06 -3.95 -12.04
N MET A 224 7.39 -4.92 -12.67
CA MET A 224 7.24 -6.28 -12.16
C MET A 224 7.47 -7.28 -13.30
N ASP A 225 8.37 -8.24 -13.10
CA ASP A 225 8.65 -9.27 -14.10
C ASP A 225 7.61 -10.40 -13.99
N ILE A 226 6.70 -10.46 -14.98
CA ILE A 226 5.58 -11.41 -15.05
C ILE A 226 5.78 -12.48 -16.11
N THR A 227 7.03 -12.72 -16.55
CA THR A 227 7.34 -13.62 -17.66
C THR A 227 6.77 -15.03 -17.46
N GLU A 228 6.89 -15.56 -16.25
CA GLU A 228 6.48 -16.91 -15.87
C GLU A 228 4.95 -17.07 -15.89
N CYS A 229 4.16 -15.99 -15.81
CA CYS A 229 2.70 -16.04 -15.96
C CYS A 229 2.25 -16.62 -17.32
N PHE A 230 3.15 -16.62 -18.31
CA PHE A 230 2.88 -17.11 -19.66
C PHE A 230 3.47 -18.51 -19.93
N THR A 231 4.09 -19.13 -18.92
CA THR A 231 4.60 -20.50 -18.98
C THR A 231 3.60 -21.41 -18.28
N ALA A 232 2.92 -22.27 -19.05
CA ALA A 232 1.87 -23.13 -18.52
C ALA A 232 2.40 -24.06 -17.42
N GLY A 233 1.81 -23.98 -16.23
CA GLY A 233 2.17 -24.81 -15.08
C GLY A 233 3.40 -24.34 -14.31
N ASP A 234 3.97 -23.18 -14.63
CA ASP A 234 5.06 -22.60 -13.84
C ASP A 234 4.55 -22.11 -12.47
N GLU A 235 5.08 -22.65 -11.38
CA GLU A 235 4.61 -22.35 -10.03
C GLU A 235 4.69 -20.87 -9.65
N LYS A 236 5.74 -20.15 -10.11
CA LYS A 236 5.89 -18.72 -9.87
C LYS A 236 4.86 -17.95 -10.69
N GLY A 237 4.70 -18.31 -11.96
CA GLY A 237 3.67 -17.76 -12.84
C GLY A 237 2.26 -17.88 -12.26
N GLU A 238 1.91 -19.06 -11.74
CA GLU A 238 0.60 -19.29 -11.14
C GLU A 238 0.39 -18.46 -9.86
N LEU A 239 1.41 -18.30 -9.02
CA LEU A 239 1.33 -17.43 -7.84
C LEU A 239 1.22 -15.95 -8.20
N LEU A 240 1.95 -15.49 -9.22
CA LEU A 240 1.87 -14.11 -9.68
C LEU A 240 0.51 -13.80 -10.33
N LEU A 241 -0.08 -14.77 -11.04
CA LEU A 241 -1.44 -14.63 -11.58
C LEU A 241 -2.47 -14.49 -10.46
N ASP A 242 -2.36 -15.26 -9.39
CA ASP A 242 -3.22 -15.11 -8.21
C ASP A 242 -3.10 -13.70 -7.63
N PHE A 243 -1.88 -13.16 -7.53
CA PHE A 243 -1.64 -11.81 -7.03
C PHE A 243 -2.22 -10.72 -7.97
N LEU A 244 -1.91 -10.79 -9.26
CA LEU A 244 -2.41 -9.83 -10.26
C LEU A 244 -3.94 -9.77 -10.30
N THR A 245 -4.59 -10.92 -10.10
CA THR A 245 -6.05 -11.05 -10.20
C THR A 245 -6.77 -10.94 -8.85
N GLU A 246 -6.04 -11.01 -7.74
CA GLU A 246 -6.57 -11.12 -6.38
C GLU A 246 -7.54 -12.32 -6.18
N VAL A 247 -7.41 -13.33 -7.05
CA VAL A 247 -8.21 -14.56 -7.06
C VAL A 247 -7.37 -15.75 -6.62
N LEU A 248 -7.92 -16.53 -5.71
CA LEU A 248 -7.29 -17.75 -5.22
C LEU A 248 -7.22 -18.80 -6.33
N GLU A 249 -6.02 -19.27 -6.65
CA GLU A 249 -5.78 -20.28 -7.71
C GLU A 249 -6.46 -19.91 -9.04
N PHE A 250 -6.26 -18.67 -9.49
CA PHE A 250 -6.92 -18.04 -10.64
C PHE A 250 -6.94 -18.95 -11.87
N SER A 251 -5.79 -19.49 -12.24
CA SER A 251 -5.67 -20.36 -13.42
C SER A 251 -6.50 -21.64 -13.38
N LYS A 252 -6.87 -22.12 -12.18
CA LYS A 252 -7.70 -23.31 -11.99
C LYS A 252 -9.18 -22.97 -11.92
N ASN A 253 -9.50 -21.81 -11.33
CA ASN A 253 -10.86 -21.43 -10.96
C ASN A 253 -11.54 -20.50 -11.97
N ALA A 254 -10.77 -19.68 -12.70
CA ALA A 254 -11.30 -18.80 -13.72
C ALA A 254 -11.82 -19.58 -14.94
N SER A 255 -12.83 -19.03 -15.61
CA SER A 255 -13.26 -19.58 -16.90
C SER A 255 -12.11 -19.51 -17.92
N PRO A 256 -12.04 -20.44 -18.89
CA PRO A 256 -11.02 -20.40 -19.94
C PRO A 256 -10.97 -19.07 -20.68
N GLU A 257 -12.13 -18.45 -20.91
CA GLU A 257 -12.26 -17.16 -21.58
C GLU A 257 -11.69 -16.02 -20.74
N LEU A 258 -11.98 -16.00 -19.43
CA LEU A 258 -11.44 -15.01 -18.51
C LEU A 258 -9.92 -15.14 -18.40
N LYS A 259 -9.41 -16.37 -18.23
CA LYS A 259 -7.97 -16.62 -18.15
C LYS A 259 -7.26 -16.17 -19.43
N ALA A 260 -7.77 -16.55 -20.59
CA ALA A 260 -7.21 -16.16 -21.87
C ALA A 260 -7.21 -14.63 -22.04
N GLY A 261 -8.33 -13.97 -21.72
CA GLY A 261 -8.46 -12.52 -21.82
C GLY A 261 -7.51 -11.76 -20.88
N VAL A 262 -7.36 -12.21 -19.63
CA VAL A 262 -6.40 -11.62 -18.68
C VAL A 262 -4.97 -11.76 -19.20
N LEU A 263 -4.57 -12.96 -19.64
CA LEU A 263 -3.23 -13.18 -20.18
C LEU A 263 -2.97 -12.33 -21.45
N GLU A 264 -3.95 -12.23 -22.34
CA GLU A 264 -3.85 -11.38 -23.52
C GLU A 264 -3.67 -9.91 -23.12
N LEU A 265 -4.49 -9.41 -22.18
CA LEU A 265 -4.42 -8.04 -21.70
C LEU A 265 -3.07 -7.73 -21.04
N LEU A 266 -2.54 -8.66 -20.24
CA LEU A 266 -1.26 -8.47 -19.55
C LEU A 266 -0.08 -8.31 -20.51
N LYS A 267 -0.17 -8.84 -21.75
CA LYS A 267 0.85 -8.63 -22.79
C LYS A 267 0.70 -7.32 -23.57
N GLN A 268 -0.43 -6.64 -23.45
CA GLN A 268 -0.66 -5.42 -24.21
C GLN A 268 0.28 -4.28 -23.77
N PRO A 269 0.66 -3.37 -24.67
CA PRO A 269 1.57 -2.26 -24.37
C PRO A 269 1.12 -1.33 -23.23
N GLU A 270 -0.18 -1.27 -22.96
CA GLU A 270 -0.75 -0.50 -21.84
C GLU A 270 -0.50 -1.15 -20.48
N CYS A 271 -0.22 -2.46 -20.45
CA CYS A 271 0.05 -3.22 -19.24
C CYS A 271 1.53 -3.52 -19.06
N SER A 272 2.19 -3.98 -20.13
CA SER A 272 3.56 -4.49 -20.08
C SER A 272 4.35 -4.12 -21.31
N ARG A 273 5.68 -4.27 -21.20
CA ARG A 273 6.62 -4.18 -22.32
C ARG A 273 7.52 -5.41 -22.34
N GLU A 274 7.98 -5.79 -23.52
CA GLU A 274 9.01 -6.83 -23.66
C GLU A 274 10.41 -6.19 -23.56
N VAL A 275 11.27 -6.75 -22.70
CA VAL A 275 12.67 -6.32 -22.52
C VAL A 275 13.53 -7.57 -22.42
N ASP A 276 14.45 -7.76 -23.37
CA ASP A 276 15.39 -8.90 -23.39
C ASP A 276 14.69 -10.27 -23.25
N GLY A 277 13.53 -10.44 -23.91
CA GLY A 277 12.72 -11.65 -23.87
C GLY A 277 11.88 -11.84 -22.60
N ARG A 278 11.83 -10.84 -21.71
CA ARG A 278 11.01 -10.82 -20.50
C ARG A 278 9.82 -9.89 -20.63
N ILE A 279 8.72 -10.24 -19.98
CA ILE A 279 7.50 -9.43 -19.97
C ILE A 279 7.46 -8.62 -18.68
N ILE A 280 7.72 -7.32 -18.82
CA ILE A 280 7.86 -6.37 -17.73
C ILE A 280 6.57 -5.57 -17.60
N PHE A 281 5.80 -5.90 -16.58
CA PHE A 281 4.55 -5.23 -16.22
C PHE A 281 4.83 -3.86 -15.60
N ASN A 282 4.03 -2.88 -16.01
CA ASN A 282 4.03 -1.52 -15.47
C ASN A 282 3.39 -1.53 -14.08
N ASN A 283 4.24 -1.50 -13.05
CA ASN A 283 3.85 -1.50 -11.64
C ASN A 283 3.93 -0.08 -11.03
N ASN A 284 3.85 0.97 -11.85
CA ASN A 284 4.02 2.34 -11.37
C ASN A 284 3.11 2.65 -10.18
N LEU A 285 3.67 3.30 -9.16
CA LEU A 285 2.94 3.77 -7.99
C LEU A 285 2.71 5.27 -8.10
N GLU A 286 1.81 5.77 -7.27
CA GLU A 286 1.64 7.20 -7.09
C GLU A 286 1.37 7.52 -5.62
N THR A 287 2.09 8.52 -5.12
CA THR A 287 1.96 9.03 -3.77
C THR A 287 0.99 10.21 -3.75
N LEU A 288 0.14 10.31 -2.75
CA LEU A 288 -0.60 11.52 -2.41
C LEU A 288 -0.11 12.04 -1.05
N VAL A 289 0.10 13.34 -0.95
CA VAL A 289 0.44 14.02 0.31
C VAL A 289 -0.63 15.05 0.62
N LEU A 290 -1.34 14.84 1.71
CA LEU A 290 -2.47 15.68 2.14
C LEU A 290 -2.09 16.52 3.35
N THR A 291 -2.70 17.70 3.45
CA THR A 291 -2.70 18.54 4.64
C THR A 291 -4.03 18.42 5.40
N PRO A 292 -4.11 18.85 6.67
CA PRO A 292 -5.32 18.79 7.49
C PRO A 292 -6.50 19.55 6.89
#